data_AF-A0A3A5Z0N1-F1
#
_entry.id   AF-A0A3A5Z0N1-F1
#
_cell.length_a   1.000
_cell.length_b   1.000
_cell.length_c   1.000
_cell.angle_alpha   90.00
_cell.angle_beta   90.00
_cell.angle_gamma   90.00
#
_symmetry.space_group_name_H-M   'P 1'
#
loop_
_entity.id
_entity.type
_entity.pdbx_description
1 polymer ?
#
loop_
_entity_poly.entity_id
_entity_poly.type
_entity_poly.pdbx_seq_one_letter_code
_entity_poly.pdbx_strand_id
1 'polypeptide(L)'
;MNKNKKNSKNRQQYQQQGQQQKQHRQQQGNQQQSKLQKQQQPKQSEQQPQELSYYRLLLLSFLRESHPELVSDTDFIATRADSAAEAYCEAVRTGSTHDAAAEIANQILFSGLHFSKYDVIVTVLWNEFSEEVPQGNAGTLALRLLPVCEEIFAKYPLSDEFMFEPAFDNLYTEITGTILIWLDDNGIQ
;
A
#
# COMPACT_ATOMS: atom_id res chain seq x y z
N MET A 1 48.71 -64.98 44.74
CA MET A 1 47.74 -64.06 45.37
C MET A 1 47.60 -62.81 44.49
N ASN A 2 46.59 -62.68 43.62
CA ASN A 2 46.46 -61.48 42.77
C ASN A 2 44.99 -61.22 42.34
N LYS A 3 44.16 -60.72 43.27
CA LYS A 3 42.73 -60.43 43.04
C LYS A 3 42.41 -58.97 42.71
N ASN A 4 43.39 -58.09 42.47
CA ASN A 4 43.16 -56.64 42.34
C ASN A 4 43.27 -56.01 40.93
N LYS A 5 43.52 -56.78 39.86
CA LYS A 5 43.64 -56.21 38.49
C LYS A 5 42.38 -56.33 37.60
N LYS A 6 41.37 -57.13 37.98
CA LYS A 6 40.16 -57.34 37.15
C LYS A 6 39.07 -56.27 37.36
N ASN A 7 39.04 -55.59 38.51
CA ASN A 7 37.95 -54.65 38.83
C ASN A 7 38.15 -53.23 38.27
N SER A 8 39.39 -52.85 37.90
CA SER A 8 39.70 -51.53 37.34
C SER A 8 39.33 -51.42 35.85
N LYS A 9 39.51 -52.51 35.08
CA LYS A 9 39.17 -52.55 33.64
C LYS A 9 37.67 -52.44 33.36
N ASN A 10 36.83 -53.11 34.16
CA ASN A 10 35.38 -52.99 34.01
C ASN A 10 34.89 -51.57 34.29
N ARG A 11 35.39 -50.91 35.33
CA ARG A 11 34.98 -49.54 35.69
C ARG A 11 35.30 -48.51 34.59
N GLN A 12 36.46 -48.63 33.97
CA GLN A 12 36.86 -47.77 32.84
C GLN A 12 36.01 -48.02 31.59
N GLN A 13 35.60 -49.27 31.34
CA GLN A 13 34.75 -49.62 30.20
C GLN A 13 33.34 -49.04 30.34
N TYR A 14 32.74 -49.09 31.54
CA TYR A 14 31.43 -48.47 31.80
C TYR A 14 31.48 -46.94 31.73
N GLN A 15 32.60 -46.32 32.14
CA GLN A 15 32.79 -44.86 32.01
C GLN A 15 32.96 -44.42 30.56
N GLN A 16 33.68 -45.18 29.72
CA GLN A 16 33.83 -44.87 28.29
C GLN A 16 32.51 -45.06 27.53
N GLN A 17 31.73 -46.11 27.81
CA GLN A 17 30.40 -46.29 27.22
C GLN A 17 29.44 -45.15 27.61
N GLY A 18 29.46 -44.71 28.88
CA GLY A 18 28.65 -43.58 29.32
C GLY A 18 29.02 -42.25 28.66
N GLN A 19 30.30 -42.03 28.34
CA GLN A 19 30.76 -40.82 27.64
C GLN A 19 30.38 -40.85 26.15
N GLN A 20 30.54 -41.99 25.47
CA GLN A 20 30.13 -42.14 24.06
C GLN A 20 28.61 -41.98 23.90
N GLN A 21 27.81 -42.49 24.84
CA GLN A 21 26.36 -42.36 24.80
C GLN A 21 25.87 -40.93 25.08
N LYS A 22 26.62 -40.15 25.87
CA LYS A 22 26.36 -38.71 26.07
C LYS A 22 26.73 -37.89 24.82
N GLN A 23 27.85 -38.20 24.15
CA GLN A 23 28.24 -37.55 22.89
C GLN A 23 27.24 -37.83 21.76
N HIS A 24 26.74 -39.05 21.64
CA HIS A 24 25.69 -39.37 20.65
C HIS A 24 24.36 -38.66 20.91
N ARG A 25 23.95 -38.53 22.18
CA ARG A 25 22.72 -37.78 22.54
C ARG A 25 22.85 -36.28 22.25
N GLN A 26 24.04 -35.71 22.44
CA GLN A 26 24.30 -34.29 22.19
C GLN A 26 24.37 -33.98 20.68
N GLN A 27 24.90 -34.90 19.86
CA GLN A 27 24.89 -34.77 18.40
C GLN A 27 23.48 -34.91 17.80
N GLN A 28 22.64 -35.79 18.35
CA GLN A 28 21.24 -35.93 17.93
C GLN A 28 20.40 -34.70 18.30
N GLY A 29 20.62 -34.11 19.48
CA GLY A 29 19.97 -32.85 19.88
C GLY A 29 20.32 -31.68 18.95
N ASN A 30 21.59 -31.55 18.54
CA ASN A 30 22.04 -30.50 17.64
C ASN A 30 21.51 -30.67 16.20
N GLN A 31 21.34 -31.91 15.72
CA GLN A 31 20.72 -32.18 14.41
C GLN A 31 19.21 -31.87 14.39
N GLN A 32 18.54 -32.03 15.53
CA GLN A 32 17.11 -31.70 15.64
C GLN A 32 16.89 -30.18 15.79
N GLN A 33 17.77 -29.49 16.52
CA GLN A 33 17.77 -28.01 16.60
C GLN A 33 18.08 -27.35 15.24
N SER A 34 19.03 -27.89 14.46
CA SER A 34 19.34 -27.37 13.12
C SER A 34 18.26 -27.65 12.07
N LYS A 35 17.37 -28.64 12.29
CA LYS A 35 16.19 -28.88 11.45
C LYS A 35 15.02 -27.95 11.79
N LEU A 36 14.83 -27.60 13.07
CA LEU A 36 13.81 -26.64 13.50
C LEU A 36 14.13 -25.19 13.10
N GLN A 37 15.40 -24.84 12.92
CA GLN A 37 15.82 -23.51 12.49
C GLN A 37 15.80 -23.28 10.97
N LYS A 38 15.60 -24.34 10.17
CA LYS A 38 15.47 -24.24 8.70
C LYS A 38 14.04 -23.97 8.22
N GLN A 39 13.07 -23.80 9.12
CA GLN A 39 11.66 -23.56 8.75
C GLN A 39 11.21 -22.10 8.92
N GLN A 40 12.12 -21.18 9.23
CA GLN A 40 11.86 -19.73 9.28
C GLN A 40 12.85 -18.95 8.40
N GLN A 41 12.94 -19.31 7.13
CA GLN A 41 13.45 -18.39 6.12
C GLN A 41 12.25 -17.59 5.57
N PRO A 42 12.30 -16.26 5.55
CA PRO A 42 11.24 -15.48 4.92
C PRO A 42 11.22 -15.79 3.41
N LYS A 43 10.03 -16.07 2.87
CA LYS A 43 9.78 -16.17 1.43
C LYS A 43 9.91 -14.77 0.80
N GLN A 44 11.12 -14.25 0.70
CA GLN A 44 11.38 -12.86 0.36
C GLN A 44 11.28 -12.51 -1.14
N SER A 45 11.01 -13.47 -2.04
CA SER A 45 11.09 -13.22 -3.49
C SER A 45 9.78 -13.38 -4.27
N GLU A 46 8.77 -14.08 -3.75
CA GLU A 46 7.51 -14.29 -4.50
C GLU A 46 6.46 -13.20 -4.21
N GLN A 47 6.45 -12.66 -2.99
CA GLN A 47 5.45 -11.66 -2.60
C GLN A 47 5.77 -10.29 -3.19
N GLN A 48 7.04 -9.89 -3.27
CA GLN A 48 7.45 -8.58 -3.78
C GLN A 48 6.88 -8.27 -5.19
N PRO A 49 7.06 -9.12 -6.24
CA PRO A 49 6.46 -8.85 -7.55
C PRO A 49 4.92 -8.86 -7.55
N GLN A 50 4.30 -9.66 -6.67
CA GLN A 50 2.85 -9.77 -6.57
C GLN A 50 2.23 -8.55 -5.88
N GLU A 51 2.82 -8.07 -4.79
CA GLU A 51 2.40 -6.87 -4.07
C GLU A 51 2.61 -5.61 -4.95
N LEU A 52 3.74 -5.50 -5.65
CA LEU A 52 3.97 -4.44 -6.63
C LEU A 52 2.88 -4.41 -7.71
N SER A 53 2.52 -5.59 -8.24
CA SER A 53 1.45 -5.72 -9.23
C SER A 53 0.08 -5.37 -8.64
N TYR A 54 -0.17 -5.72 -7.37
CA TYR A 54 -1.42 -5.42 -6.66
C TYR A 54 -1.59 -3.91 -6.42
N TYR A 55 -0.63 -3.25 -5.78
CA TYR A 55 -0.72 -1.83 -5.45
C TYR A 55 -0.75 -0.95 -6.71
N ARG A 56 -0.02 -1.36 -7.77
CA ARG A 56 -0.09 -0.67 -9.06
C ARG A 56 -1.47 -0.75 -9.69
N LEU A 57 -2.10 -1.92 -9.69
CA LEU A 57 -3.45 -2.10 -10.22
C LEU A 57 -4.48 -1.32 -9.38
N LEU A 58 -4.36 -1.38 -8.06
CA LEU A 58 -5.23 -0.68 -7.14
C LEU A 58 -5.19 0.84 -7.36
N LEU A 59 -3.98 1.41 -7.41
CA LEU A 59 -3.80 2.84 -7.70
C LEU A 59 -4.34 3.20 -9.07
N LEU A 60 -4.06 2.41 -10.11
CA LEU A 60 -4.56 2.69 -11.46
C LEU A 60 -6.09 2.68 -11.54
N SER A 61 -6.76 1.77 -10.82
CA SER A 61 -8.22 1.75 -10.72
C SER A 61 -8.73 3.04 -10.09
N PHE A 62 -8.15 3.43 -8.95
CA PHE A 62 -8.51 4.64 -8.23
C PHE A 62 -8.31 5.91 -9.07
N LEU A 63 -7.16 6.05 -9.74
CA LEU A 63 -6.89 7.20 -10.60
C LEU A 63 -7.85 7.27 -11.79
N ARG A 64 -8.28 6.15 -12.37
CA ARG A 64 -9.25 6.18 -13.47
C ARG A 64 -10.62 6.71 -13.07
N GLU A 65 -11.00 6.50 -11.82
CA GLU A 65 -12.28 6.94 -11.28
C GLU A 65 -12.23 8.41 -10.89
N SER A 66 -11.21 8.81 -10.13
CA SER A 66 -11.17 10.11 -9.47
C SER A 66 -10.06 11.05 -9.96
N HIS A 67 -9.01 10.57 -10.61
CA HIS A 67 -7.88 11.42 -11.07
C HIS A 67 -7.45 11.05 -12.50
N PRO A 68 -8.38 11.08 -13.47
CA PRO A 68 -8.11 10.60 -14.82
C PRO A 68 -6.94 11.30 -15.52
N GLU A 69 -6.59 12.53 -15.10
CA GLU A 69 -5.43 13.29 -15.55
C GLU A 69 -4.09 12.66 -15.14
N LEU A 70 -4.05 11.92 -14.03
CA LEU A 70 -2.84 11.26 -13.52
C LEU A 70 -2.63 9.85 -14.07
N VAL A 71 -3.62 9.27 -14.75
CA VAL A 71 -3.57 7.88 -15.26
C VAL A 71 -2.42 7.66 -16.26
N SER A 72 -2.01 8.72 -16.96
CA SER A 72 -0.91 8.67 -17.93
C SER A 72 0.47 8.86 -17.32
N ASP A 73 0.55 9.28 -16.05
CA ASP A 73 1.83 9.47 -15.35
C ASP A 73 2.37 8.13 -14.83
N THR A 74 3.07 7.43 -15.72
CA THR A 74 3.60 6.09 -15.42
C THR A 74 4.66 6.10 -14.32
N ASP A 75 5.40 7.20 -14.18
CA ASP A 75 6.49 7.35 -13.21
C ASP A 75 5.92 7.61 -11.81
N PHE A 76 4.91 8.47 -11.71
CA PHE A 76 4.13 8.66 -10.49
C PHE A 76 3.52 7.33 -10.02
N ILE A 77 2.81 6.62 -10.92
CA ILE A 77 2.14 5.37 -10.59
C ILE A 77 3.15 4.31 -10.14
N ALA A 78 4.27 4.16 -10.84
CA ALA A 78 5.32 3.20 -10.47
C ALA A 78 5.91 3.55 -9.11
N THR A 79 6.38 4.79 -8.93
CA THR A 79 7.03 5.23 -7.69
C THR A 79 6.10 5.09 -6.48
N ARG A 80 4.81 5.45 -6.65
CA ARG A 80 3.81 5.37 -5.59
C ARG A 80 3.46 3.93 -5.21
N ALA A 81 3.25 3.06 -6.19
CA ALA A 81 2.97 1.65 -5.96
C ALA A 81 4.16 0.92 -5.31
N ASP A 82 5.38 1.22 -5.76
CA ASP A 82 6.61 0.65 -5.20
C ASP A 82 6.77 1.06 -3.72
N SER A 83 6.53 2.33 -3.41
CA SER A 83 6.58 2.85 -2.03
C SER A 83 5.56 2.16 -1.11
N ALA A 84 4.33 1.94 -1.59
CA ALA A 84 3.30 1.23 -0.84
C ALA A 84 3.67 -0.24 -0.61
N ALA A 85 4.17 -0.93 -1.64
CA ALA A 85 4.60 -2.32 -1.56
C ALA A 85 5.80 -2.49 -0.59
N GLU A 86 6.74 -1.56 -0.60
CA GLU A 86 7.86 -1.53 0.33
C GLU A 86 7.37 -1.36 1.77
N ALA A 87 6.47 -0.40 2.02
CA ALA A 87 5.91 -0.17 3.35
C ALA A 87 5.11 -1.36 3.88
N TYR A 88 4.32 -2.02 3.03
CA TYR A 88 3.65 -3.28 3.36
C TYR A 88 4.66 -4.34 3.80
N CYS A 89 5.69 -4.56 2.97
CA CYS A 89 6.71 -5.59 3.23
C CYS A 89 7.49 -5.31 4.50
N GLU A 90 7.82 -4.05 4.76
CA GLU A 90 8.48 -3.61 5.99
C GLU A 90 7.58 -3.84 7.21
N ALA A 91 6.31 -3.46 7.14
CA ALA A 91 5.36 -3.69 8.23
C ALA A 91 5.23 -5.19 8.55
N VAL A 92 5.05 -6.05 7.55
CA VAL A 92 5.01 -7.51 7.73
C VAL A 92 6.32 -8.02 8.34
N ARG A 93 7.47 -7.53 7.86
CA ARG A 93 8.80 -7.92 8.37
C ARG A 93 8.99 -7.54 9.84
N THR A 94 8.41 -6.43 10.28
CA THR A 94 8.46 -5.98 11.68
C THR A 94 7.41 -6.62 12.58
N GLY A 95 6.56 -7.50 12.03
CA GLY A 95 5.60 -8.31 12.79
C GLY A 95 4.16 -7.79 12.79
N SER A 96 3.83 -6.79 11.95
CA SER A 96 2.44 -6.39 11.72
C SER A 96 1.63 -7.52 11.09
N THR A 97 0.32 -7.55 11.36
CA THR A 97 -0.61 -8.39 10.61
C THR A 97 -0.72 -7.92 9.17
N HIS A 98 -1.14 -8.80 8.25
CA HIS A 98 -1.35 -8.43 6.86
C HIS A 98 -2.35 -7.27 6.70
N ASP A 99 -3.43 -7.25 7.50
CA ASP A 99 -4.41 -6.16 7.46
C ASP A 99 -3.80 -4.82 7.89
N ALA A 100 -3.02 -4.80 8.98
CA ALA A 100 -2.37 -3.58 9.45
C ALA A 100 -1.28 -3.10 8.48
N ALA A 101 -0.55 -4.04 7.85
CA ALA A 101 0.43 -3.70 6.83
C ALA A 101 -0.23 -3.13 5.56
N ALA A 102 -1.38 -3.68 5.15
CA ALA A 102 -2.14 -3.19 4.01
C ALA A 102 -2.69 -1.78 4.27
N GLU A 103 -3.15 -1.50 5.49
CA GLU A 103 -3.60 -0.16 5.88
C GLU A 103 -2.46 0.87 5.78
N ILE A 104 -1.27 0.55 6.29
CA ILE A 104 -0.09 1.41 6.18
C ILE A 104 0.27 1.66 4.70
N ALA A 105 0.24 0.61 3.88
CA ALA A 105 0.52 0.73 2.46
C ALA A 105 -0.52 1.59 1.73
N ASN A 106 -1.81 1.43 2.04
CA ASN A 106 -2.90 2.22 1.46
C ASN A 106 -2.80 3.70 1.84
N GLN A 107 -2.42 4.02 3.08
CA GLN A 107 -2.16 5.40 3.50
C GLN A 107 -1.08 6.06 2.63
N ILE A 108 -0.01 5.33 2.32
CA ILE A 108 1.03 5.81 1.41
C ILE A 108 0.50 5.89 -0.02
N LEU A 109 -0.20 4.86 -0.49
CA LEU A 109 -0.69 4.73 -1.85
C LEU A 109 -1.61 5.91 -2.23
N PHE A 110 -2.54 6.27 -1.34
CA PHE A 110 -3.56 7.29 -1.58
C PHE A 110 -3.26 8.66 -0.97
N SER A 111 -2.10 8.83 -0.33
CA SER A 111 -1.70 10.11 0.25
C SER A 111 -1.73 11.24 -0.80
N GLY A 112 -2.44 12.32 -0.46
CA GLY A 112 -2.60 13.49 -1.30
C GLY A 112 -3.55 13.29 -2.49
N LEU A 113 -4.28 12.17 -2.53
CA LEU A 113 -5.23 11.83 -3.59
C LEU A 113 -6.67 11.71 -3.09
N HIS A 114 -6.96 11.97 -1.82
CA HIS A 114 -8.34 11.89 -1.33
C HIS A 114 -9.17 13.07 -1.86
N PHE A 115 -8.56 14.24 -1.98
CA PHE A 115 -9.18 15.38 -2.63
C PHE A 115 -8.96 15.33 -4.15
N SER A 116 -10.04 15.09 -4.90
CA SER A 116 -10.02 15.15 -6.36
C SER A 116 -10.65 16.44 -6.88
N LYS A 117 -9.86 17.22 -7.63
CA LYS A 117 -10.35 18.37 -8.39
C LYS A 117 -11.38 17.95 -9.45
N TYR A 118 -11.12 16.82 -10.10
CA TYR A 118 -12.00 16.25 -11.11
C TYR A 118 -13.37 15.90 -10.52
N ASP A 119 -13.39 15.19 -9.38
CA ASP A 119 -14.65 14.79 -8.73
C ASP A 119 -15.44 15.99 -8.23
N VAL A 120 -14.78 17.05 -7.76
CA VAL A 120 -15.44 18.32 -7.40
C VAL A 120 -16.16 18.91 -8.61
N ILE A 121 -15.50 18.98 -9.77
CA ILE A 121 -16.14 19.49 -10.99
C ILE A 121 -17.29 18.58 -11.43
N VAL A 122 -17.12 17.26 -11.41
CA VAL A 122 -18.20 16.30 -11.74
C VAL A 122 -19.40 16.50 -10.81
N THR A 123 -19.14 16.66 -9.51
CA THR A 123 -20.19 16.87 -8.49
C THR A 123 -20.95 18.16 -8.76
N VAL A 124 -20.24 19.26 -9.04
CA VAL A 124 -20.87 20.55 -9.40
C VAL A 124 -21.73 20.40 -10.65
N LEU A 125 -21.22 19.75 -11.70
CA LEU A 125 -21.98 19.51 -12.93
C LEU A 125 -23.25 18.71 -12.68
N TRP A 126 -23.20 17.69 -11.83
CA TRP A 126 -24.37 16.87 -11.50
C TRP A 126 -25.39 17.61 -10.63
N ASN A 127 -24.95 18.46 -9.71
CA ASN A 127 -25.84 19.10 -8.76
C ASN A 127 -26.44 20.40 -9.30
N GLU A 128 -25.61 21.23 -9.95
CA GLU A 128 -25.98 22.60 -10.33
C GLU A 128 -26.35 22.72 -11.82
N PHE A 129 -25.91 21.79 -12.66
CA PHE A 129 -26.04 21.87 -14.12
C PHE A 129 -26.65 20.61 -14.75
N SER A 130 -27.49 19.88 -14.01
CA SER A 130 -28.07 18.63 -14.51
C SER A 130 -29.10 18.81 -15.63
N GLU A 131 -29.65 20.02 -15.78
CA GLU A 131 -30.57 20.36 -16.88
C GLU A 131 -29.81 20.64 -18.18
N GLU A 132 -28.60 21.18 -18.07
CA GLU A 132 -27.72 21.58 -19.17
C GLU A 132 -26.75 20.48 -19.58
N VAL A 133 -26.27 19.67 -18.62
CA VAL A 133 -25.22 18.68 -18.83
C VAL A 133 -25.75 17.29 -18.42
N PRO A 134 -26.01 16.40 -19.39
CA PRO A 134 -26.36 15.02 -19.09
C PRO A 134 -25.30 14.34 -18.22
N GLN A 135 -25.72 13.59 -17.19
CA GLN A 135 -24.78 12.96 -16.24
C GLN A 135 -23.69 12.10 -16.90
N GLY A 136 -24.01 11.40 -18.00
CA GLY A 136 -23.05 10.60 -18.76
C GLY A 136 -21.95 11.41 -19.45
N ASN A 137 -22.16 12.71 -19.67
CA ASN A 137 -21.19 13.61 -20.28
C ASN A 137 -20.35 14.36 -19.24
N ALA A 138 -20.78 14.41 -17.98
CA ALA A 138 -20.16 15.21 -16.92
C ALA A 138 -18.68 14.91 -16.74
N GLY A 139 -18.27 13.63 -16.72
CA GLY A 139 -16.85 13.27 -16.61
C GLY A 139 -16.01 13.75 -17.80
N THR A 140 -16.53 13.63 -19.02
CA THR A 140 -15.81 14.12 -20.20
C THR A 140 -15.68 15.64 -20.20
N LEU A 141 -16.72 16.35 -19.73
CA LEU A 141 -16.68 17.80 -19.62
C LEU A 141 -15.79 18.26 -18.46
N ALA A 142 -15.80 17.57 -17.33
CA ALA A 142 -14.96 17.86 -16.17
C ALA A 142 -13.46 17.84 -16.54
N LEU A 143 -13.04 16.89 -17.38
CA LEU A 143 -11.68 16.85 -17.94
C LEU A 143 -11.31 18.11 -18.74
N ARG A 144 -12.27 18.71 -19.47
CA ARG A 144 -12.04 19.96 -20.22
C ARG A 144 -12.03 21.18 -19.30
N LEU A 145 -12.80 21.14 -18.23
CA LEU A 145 -12.93 22.22 -17.24
C LEU A 145 -11.79 22.24 -16.22
N LEU A 146 -11.12 21.11 -15.95
CA LEU A 146 -9.94 21.05 -15.07
C LEU A 146 -8.94 22.21 -15.30
N PRO A 147 -8.41 22.41 -16.52
CA PRO A 147 -7.47 23.51 -16.78
C PRO A 147 -8.10 24.91 -16.65
N VAL A 148 -9.42 25.04 -16.84
CA VAL A 148 -10.15 26.32 -16.69
C VAL A 148 -10.29 26.68 -15.22
N CYS A 149 -10.57 25.68 -14.37
CA CYS A 149 -10.77 25.84 -12.94
C CYS A 149 -9.46 25.86 -12.13
N GLU A 150 -8.31 25.57 -12.75
CA GLU A 150 -7.04 25.42 -12.03
C GLU A 150 -6.65 26.69 -11.26
N GLU A 151 -6.89 27.88 -11.82
CA GLU A 151 -6.63 29.15 -11.13
C GLU A 151 -7.46 29.31 -9.87
N ILE A 152 -8.67 28.74 -9.82
CA ILE A 152 -9.52 28.74 -8.64
C ILE A 152 -8.94 27.78 -7.59
N PHE A 153 -8.67 26.54 -7.99
CA PHE A 153 -8.09 25.54 -7.09
C PHE A 153 -6.78 26.00 -6.46
N ALA A 154 -5.93 26.72 -7.22
CA ALA A 154 -4.65 27.25 -6.74
C ALA A 154 -4.77 28.27 -5.61
N LYS A 155 -5.95 28.86 -5.38
CA LYS A 155 -6.20 29.80 -4.26
C LYS A 155 -6.37 29.09 -2.92
N TYR A 156 -6.63 27.79 -2.94
CA TYR A 156 -7.00 27.01 -1.76
C TYR A 156 -5.87 26.07 -1.32
N PRO A 157 -5.67 25.88 -0.01
CA PRO A 157 -4.67 24.94 0.52
C PRO A 157 -5.22 23.51 0.47
N LEU A 158 -5.37 22.96 -0.75
CA LEU A 158 -5.96 21.64 -0.95
C LEU A 158 -5.16 20.56 -0.20
N SER A 159 -5.90 19.72 0.52
CA SER A 159 -5.39 18.60 1.31
C SER A 159 -6.41 17.47 1.28
N ASP A 160 -6.03 16.28 1.75
CA ASP A 160 -6.92 15.12 1.79
C ASP A 160 -8.19 15.36 2.63
N GLU A 161 -8.13 16.27 3.61
CA GLU A 161 -9.24 16.62 4.48
C GLU A 161 -10.01 17.87 4.02
N PHE A 162 -9.54 18.54 2.96
CA PHE A 162 -10.03 19.85 2.57
C PHE A 162 -11.53 19.86 2.26
N MET A 163 -12.09 18.76 1.76
CA MET A 163 -13.53 18.63 1.49
C MET A 163 -14.42 18.76 2.74
N PHE A 164 -13.85 18.57 3.93
CA PHE A 164 -14.54 18.71 5.21
C PHE A 164 -14.30 20.08 5.86
N GLU A 165 -13.44 20.92 5.28
CA GLU A 165 -13.19 22.25 5.76
C GLU A 165 -14.29 23.22 5.33
N PRO A 166 -14.66 24.23 6.15
CA PRO A 166 -15.64 25.24 5.75
C PRO A 166 -15.24 26.03 4.50
N ALA A 167 -13.95 26.09 4.17
CA ALA A 167 -13.45 26.74 2.96
C ALA A 167 -13.88 26.01 1.66
N PHE A 168 -14.28 24.74 1.76
CA PHE A 168 -14.77 23.97 0.62
C PHE A 168 -16.04 24.59 0.00
N ASP A 169 -16.95 25.13 0.80
CA ASP A 169 -18.18 25.77 0.30
C ASP A 169 -17.88 26.98 -0.60
N ASN A 170 -16.82 27.73 -0.27
CA ASN A 170 -16.36 28.84 -1.09
C ASN A 170 -15.74 28.34 -2.40
N LEU A 171 -14.90 27.30 -2.34
CA LEU A 171 -14.34 26.66 -3.53
C LEU A 171 -15.46 26.16 -4.45
N TYR A 172 -16.43 25.42 -3.90
CA TYR A 172 -17.57 24.90 -4.64
C TYR A 172 -18.33 26.03 -5.35
N THR A 173 -18.61 27.13 -4.64
CA THR A 173 -19.29 28.30 -5.21
C THR A 173 -18.50 28.95 -6.35
N GLU A 174 -17.18 29.14 -6.18
CA GLU A 174 -16.32 29.71 -7.24
C GLU A 174 -16.24 28.79 -8.46
N ILE A 175 -16.16 27.46 -8.27
CA ILE A 175 -16.17 26.48 -9.35
C ILE A 175 -17.51 26.54 -10.09
N THR A 176 -18.64 26.55 -9.39
CA THR A 176 -19.97 26.70 -10.01
C THR A 176 -20.06 27.96 -10.86
N GLY A 177 -19.63 29.12 -10.35
CA GLY A 177 -19.62 30.37 -11.12
C GLY A 177 -18.71 30.31 -12.34
N THR A 178 -17.53 29.68 -12.22
CA THR A 178 -16.58 29.51 -13.33
C THR A 178 -17.16 28.63 -14.43
N ILE A 179 -17.83 27.54 -14.06
CA ILE A 179 -18.48 26.63 -15.01
C ILE A 179 -19.63 27.31 -15.73
N LEU A 180 -20.47 28.08 -15.01
CA LEU A 180 -21.57 28.84 -15.61
C LEU A 180 -21.06 29.77 -16.72
N ILE A 181 -20.02 30.56 -16.44
CA ILE A 181 -19.40 31.47 -17.42
C ILE A 181 -18.85 30.67 -18.61
N TRP A 182 -18.18 29.55 -18.35
CA TRP A 182 -17.61 28.74 -19.42
C TRP A 182 -18.70 28.14 -20.33
N LEU A 183 -19.82 27.68 -19.76
CA LEU A 183 -20.96 27.15 -20.52
C LEU A 183 -21.62 28.23 -21.38
N ASP A 184 -21.78 29.45 -20.85
CA ASP A 184 -22.33 30.58 -21.60
C ASP A 184 -21.45 30.92 -22.82
N ASP A 185 -20.12 30.91 -22.66
CA ASP A 185 -19.16 31.25 -23.72
C ASP A 185 -19.00 30.15 -24.78
N ASN A 186 -19.14 28.87 -24.40
CA ASN A 186 -18.90 27.72 -25.28
C ASN A 186 -20.17 27.07 -25.83
N GLY A 187 -21.33 27.54 -25.37
CA GLY A 187 -22.65 27.04 -25.75
C GLY A 187 -23.08 25.83 -24.92
N ILE A 188 -24.30 25.87 -24.42
CA ILE A 188 -25.03 24.73 -23.85
C ILE A 188 -25.28 23.75 -25.02
N GLN A 189 -24.47 22.70 -25.16
CA GLN A 189 -24.65 21.68 -26.21
C GLN A 189 -25.65 20.59 -25.79
#